data_AF-L0H060-F1
#
_entry.id   AF-L0H060-F1
#
_cell.length_a   1.000
_cell.length_b   1.000
_cell.length_c   1.000
_cell.angle_alpha   90.00
_cell.angle_beta   90.00
_cell.angle_gamma   90.00
#
_symmetry.space_group_name_H-M   'P 1'
#
loop_
_entity.id
_entity.type
_entity.pdbx_description
1 polymer ?
#
loop_
_entity_poly.entity_id
_entity_poly.type
_entity_poly.pdbx_seq_one_letter_code
_entity_poly.pdbx_strand_id
1 'polypeptide(L)'
;MNDIPKLSSIISLIASNGENQLKWGLPEPWLHAEVFSELSKQAPDTGWQPFDAELPYLTYFPVSLPKPENRNWKEDGAFKYVDLYLRSEDSQRWCWIEFKVRHPDEPNRELKGAKSALDAMAKDFVGLAGMNIERTASNWVDPDGSIDSYWLRNILSPQAENLRVGAHCFVSVFLQLRTSLHPKFFSVNAIRERIQSWHKNRCKQSLCAWGVPTYDIELKERVAGEHSLVICRSNWVKANER
;
A
#
# COMPACT_ATOMS: atom_id res chain seq x y z
N MET A 1 0.75 10.05 -21.44
CA MET A 1 1.09 9.72 -20.04
C MET A 1 0.46 8.37 -19.77
N ASN A 2 1.26 7.34 -19.52
CA ASN A 2 0.69 6.03 -19.16
C ASN A 2 0.33 6.08 -17.68
N ASP A 3 -0.95 6.36 -17.42
CA ASP A 3 -1.50 6.30 -16.07
C ASP A 3 -1.27 4.90 -15.48
N ILE A 4 -1.02 4.83 -14.17
CA ILE A 4 -0.94 3.57 -13.43
C ILE A 4 -2.20 2.74 -13.75
N PRO A 5 -2.11 1.40 -13.91
CA PRO A 5 -3.27 0.56 -14.16
C PRO A 5 -4.41 0.87 -13.21
N LYS A 6 -5.66 0.79 -13.69
CA LYS A 6 -6.85 1.13 -12.90
C LYS A 6 -7.07 0.07 -11.82
N LEU A 7 -6.38 0.23 -10.69
CA LEU A 7 -6.42 -0.70 -9.55
C LEU A 7 -7.85 -1.00 -9.11
N SER A 8 -8.72 0.00 -9.08
CA SER A 8 -10.11 -0.21 -8.70
C SER A 8 -10.87 -1.15 -9.64
N SER A 9 -10.59 -1.13 -10.95
CA SER A 9 -11.17 -2.08 -11.90
C SER A 9 -10.62 -3.50 -11.71
N ILE A 10 -9.32 -3.63 -11.50
CA ILE A 10 -8.64 -4.93 -11.26
C ILE A 10 -9.19 -5.58 -9.98
N ILE A 11 -9.25 -4.81 -8.90
CA ILE A 11 -9.75 -5.29 -7.61
C ILE A 11 -11.23 -5.66 -7.71
N SER A 12 -12.02 -4.88 -8.46
CA SER A 12 -13.43 -5.22 -8.70
C SER A 12 -13.58 -6.55 -9.42
N LEU A 13 -12.79 -6.78 -10.48
CA LEU A 13 -12.80 -8.02 -11.24
C LEU A 13 -12.44 -9.23 -10.36
N ILE A 14 -11.39 -9.10 -9.55
CA ILE A 14 -10.94 -10.17 -8.67
C ILE A 14 -11.95 -10.44 -7.56
N ALA A 15 -12.52 -9.39 -6.98
CA ALA A 15 -13.57 -9.53 -5.97
C ALA A 15 -14.82 -10.23 -6.52
N SER A 16 -15.24 -9.93 -7.77
CA SER A 16 -16.37 -10.62 -8.42
C SER A 16 -16.07 -12.08 -8.73
N ASN A 17 -14.85 -12.41 -9.15
CA ASN A 17 -14.48 -13.79 -9.51
C ASN A 17 -14.12 -14.63 -8.28
N GLY A 18 -13.72 -13.98 -7.20
CA GLY A 18 -13.20 -14.58 -5.98
C GLY A 18 -14.17 -14.66 -4.82
N GLU A 19 -15.45 -14.32 -5.01
CA GLU A 19 -16.46 -14.30 -3.94
C GLU A 19 -16.50 -15.64 -3.17
N ASN A 20 -16.31 -16.76 -3.87
CA ASN A 20 -16.20 -18.08 -3.25
C ASN A 20 -14.85 -18.36 -2.58
N GLN A 21 -13.75 -17.75 -2.99
CA GLN A 21 -12.44 -17.95 -2.33
C GLN A 21 -12.28 -17.05 -1.10
N LEU A 22 -12.86 -15.85 -1.16
CA LEU A 22 -12.98 -14.92 -0.04
C LEU A 22 -13.84 -15.50 1.09
N LYS A 23 -14.82 -16.38 0.81
CA LYS A 23 -15.62 -17.11 1.83
C LYS A 23 -14.81 -18.05 2.71
N TRP A 24 -13.65 -18.52 2.24
CA TRP A 24 -12.91 -19.60 2.89
C TRP A 24 -11.85 -19.10 3.86
N GLY A 25 -11.77 -17.79 4.10
CA GLY A 25 -10.70 -17.19 4.89
C GLY A 25 -9.31 -17.50 4.32
N LEU A 26 -9.23 -17.76 3.00
CA LEU A 26 -8.00 -18.21 2.36
C LEU A 26 -6.93 -17.10 2.46
N PRO A 27 -5.68 -17.51 2.74
CA PRO A 27 -4.65 -16.62 3.27
C PRO A 27 -4.18 -15.59 2.24
N GLU A 28 -3.50 -14.59 2.82
CA GLU A 28 -2.66 -13.54 2.22
C GLU A 28 -2.17 -13.76 0.77
N PRO A 29 -1.64 -14.94 0.40
CA PRO A 29 -1.05 -15.17 -0.92
C PRO A 29 -2.03 -15.21 -2.11
N TRP A 30 -3.30 -15.57 -1.92
CA TRP A 30 -4.22 -15.73 -3.06
C TRP A 30 -4.58 -14.38 -3.69
N LEU A 31 -5.06 -13.41 -2.89
CA LEU A 31 -5.42 -12.09 -3.41
C LEU A 31 -4.20 -11.39 -4.02
N HIS A 32 -3.03 -11.56 -3.41
CA HIS A 32 -1.78 -11.10 -3.99
C HIS A 32 -1.54 -11.71 -5.37
N ALA A 33 -1.62 -13.04 -5.50
CA ALA A 33 -1.39 -13.74 -6.76
C ALA A 33 -2.39 -13.36 -7.86
N GLU A 34 -3.67 -13.15 -7.53
CA GLU A 34 -4.69 -12.71 -8.50
C GLU A 34 -4.45 -11.27 -8.96
N VAL A 35 -4.17 -10.36 -8.03
CA VAL A 35 -3.86 -8.95 -8.38
C VAL A 35 -2.59 -8.90 -9.21
N PHE A 36 -1.55 -9.66 -8.82
CA PHE A 36 -0.33 -9.80 -9.59
C PHE A 36 -0.60 -10.35 -10.99
N SER A 37 -1.36 -11.46 -11.10
CA SER A 37 -1.69 -12.10 -12.37
C SER A 37 -2.42 -11.15 -13.31
N GLU A 38 -3.42 -10.43 -12.82
CA GLU A 38 -4.17 -9.45 -13.62
C GLU A 38 -3.30 -8.26 -14.05
N LEU A 39 -2.39 -7.79 -13.19
CA LEU A 39 -1.42 -6.76 -13.54
C LEU A 39 -0.43 -7.27 -14.61
N SER A 40 0.07 -8.51 -14.49
CA SER A 40 0.94 -9.13 -15.49
C SER A 40 0.26 -9.30 -16.84
N LYS A 41 -1.02 -9.67 -16.88
CA LYS A 41 -1.80 -9.78 -18.13
C LYS A 41 -1.95 -8.44 -18.84
N GLN A 42 -2.07 -7.35 -18.09
CA GLN A 42 -2.20 -5.99 -18.63
C GLN A 42 -0.86 -5.31 -18.91
N ALA A 43 0.25 -5.89 -18.46
CA ALA A 43 1.58 -5.32 -18.61
C ALA A 43 1.99 -5.05 -20.07
N PRO A 44 1.70 -5.94 -21.06
CA PRO A 44 2.01 -5.67 -22.47
C PRO A 44 1.32 -4.43 -23.03
N ASP A 45 0.10 -4.13 -22.56
CA ASP A 45 -0.72 -3.03 -23.08
C ASP A 45 -0.44 -1.70 -22.34
N THR A 46 -0.11 -1.79 -21.05
CA THR A 46 0.05 -0.60 -20.18
C THR A 46 1.51 -0.16 -20.01
N GLY A 47 2.47 -1.06 -20.29
CA GLY A 47 3.89 -0.85 -20.01
C GLY A 47 4.23 -0.86 -18.51
N TRP A 48 3.30 -1.30 -17.65
CA TRP A 48 3.50 -1.43 -16.21
C TRP A 48 3.67 -2.89 -15.84
N GLN A 49 4.83 -3.24 -15.31
CA GLN A 49 5.16 -4.59 -14.89
C GLN A 49 5.12 -4.71 -13.36
N PRO A 50 4.40 -5.69 -12.80
CA PRO A 50 4.52 -5.98 -11.37
C PRO A 50 5.88 -6.61 -11.06
N PHE A 51 6.46 -6.22 -9.93
CA PHE A 51 7.73 -6.75 -9.43
C PHE A 51 7.47 -7.99 -8.59
N ASP A 52 8.11 -9.11 -8.92
CA ASP A 52 7.86 -10.45 -8.37
C ASP A 52 8.51 -10.72 -7.01
N ALA A 53 9.27 -9.76 -6.49
CA ALA A 53 9.92 -9.83 -5.18
C ALA A 53 9.49 -8.68 -4.25
N GLU A 54 9.54 -8.93 -2.94
CA GLU A 54 9.37 -7.89 -1.93
C GLU A 54 10.54 -6.90 -1.99
N LEU A 55 10.24 -5.60 -2.05
CA LEU A 55 11.23 -4.55 -2.16
C LEU A 55 11.42 -3.87 -0.80
N PRO A 56 12.56 -4.06 -0.11
CA PRO A 56 12.83 -3.34 1.12
C PRO A 56 12.97 -1.85 0.82
N TYR A 57 12.35 -1.01 1.62
CA TYR A 57 12.49 0.43 1.51
C TYR A 57 12.84 1.06 2.86
N LEU A 58 13.65 2.12 2.80
CA LEU A 58 13.99 2.91 3.98
C LEU A 58 13.03 4.08 4.09
N THR A 59 12.59 4.35 5.31
CA THR A 59 11.67 5.45 5.62
C THR A 59 12.27 6.35 6.70
N TYR A 60 11.99 7.66 6.62
CA TYR A 60 12.36 8.61 7.67
C TYR A 60 11.56 8.41 8.95
N PHE A 61 10.43 7.71 8.86
CA PHE A 61 9.56 7.50 10.01
C PHE A 61 9.91 6.19 10.71
N PRO A 62 10.43 6.22 11.95
CA PRO A 62 10.91 5.02 12.62
C PRO A 62 9.77 4.00 12.77
N VAL A 63 9.97 2.77 12.29
CA VAL A 63 9.00 1.70 12.45
C VAL A 63 9.08 1.19 13.89
N SER A 64 8.21 1.71 14.76
CA SER A 64 8.00 1.09 16.07
C SER A 64 7.13 -0.15 15.92
N LEU A 65 7.58 -1.27 16.50
CA LEU A 65 6.70 -2.43 16.65
C LEU A 65 5.44 -1.99 17.39
N PRO A 66 4.25 -2.45 16.97
CA PRO A 66 3.04 -2.19 17.74
C PRO A 66 3.24 -2.67 19.18
N LYS A 67 2.75 -1.87 20.13
CA LYS A 67 2.72 -2.25 21.55
C LYS A 67 2.07 -3.63 21.67
N PRO A 68 2.52 -4.51 22.58
CA PRO A 68 1.99 -5.86 22.72
C PRO A 68 0.45 -5.94 22.71
N GLU A 69 -0.22 -5.03 23.41
CA GLU A 69 -1.69 -4.93 23.49
C GLU A 69 -2.38 -4.58 22.15
N ASN A 70 -1.64 -4.06 21.18
CA ASN A 70 -2.12 -3.69 19.83
C ASN A 70 -1.63 -4.68 18.75
N ARG A 71 -0.99 -5.79 19.14
CA ARG A 71 -0.51 -6.82 18.20
C ARG A 71 -1.62 -7.75 17.70
N ASN A 72 -2.81 -7.69 18.30
CA ASN A 72 -3.99 -8.46 17.88
C ASN A 72 -4.78 -7.79 16.74
N TRP A 73 -4.08 -7.17 15.77
CA TRP A 73 -4.73 -6.62 14.58
C TRP A 73 -5.48 -7.69 13.76
N LYS A 74 -5.04 -8.95 13.87
CA LYS A 74 -5.74 -10.12 13.33
C LYS A 74 -7.12 -10.33 13.96
N GLU A 75 -7.27 -10.04 15.25
CA GLU A 75 -8.58 -10.09 15.93
C GLU A 75 -9.43 -8.86 15.55
N ASP A 76 -8.83 -7.68 15.38
CA ASP A 76 -9.58 -6.48 14.96
C ASP A 76 -10.02 -6.50 13.47
N GLY A 77 -9.70 -7.56 12.73
CA GLY A 77 -10.22 -7.89 11.41
C GLY A 77 -9.56 -7.13 10.25
N ALA A 78 -8.56 -6.28 10.51
CA ALA A 78 -7.83 -5.55 9.48
C ALA A 78 -6.46 -6.19 9.28
N PHE A 79 -6.25 -6.85 8.15
CA PHE A 79 -4.98 -7.52 7.85
C PHE A 79 -4.25 -6.76 6.73
N LYS A 80 -2.93 -6.63 6.86
CA LYS A 80 -2.06 -6.30 5.72
C LYS A 80 -1.99 -7.56 4.85
N TYR A 81 -2.24 -7.39 3.56
CA TYR A 81 -2.29 -8.52 2.64
C TYR A 81 -1.20 -8.44 1.58
N VAL A 82 -0.77 -7.23 1.19
CA VAL A 82 0.07 -7.10 -0.01
C VAL A 82 0.98 -5.88 0.04
N ASP A 83 2.27 -6.12 -0.22
CA ASP A 83 3.19 -5.12 -0.74
C ASP A 83 3.41 -5.43 -2.23
N LEU A 84 2.77 -4.65 -3.11
CA LEU A 84 2.89 -4.76 -4.56
C LEU A 84 3.67 -3.57 -5.10
N TYR A 85 4.53 -3.84 -6.07
CA TYR A 85 5.31 -2.80 -6.74
C TYR A 85 5.08 -2.92 -8.23
N LEU A 86 4.74 -1.81 -8.87
CA LEU A 86 4.67 -1.72 -10.32
C LEU A 86 5.80 -0.84 -10.82
N ARG A 87 6.41 -1.25 -11.93
CA ARG A 87 7.45 -0.49 -12.61
C ARG A 87 7.06 -0.27 -14.05
N SER A 88 7.23 0.96 -14.50
CA SER A 88 7.23 1.29 -15.93
C SER A 88 8.66 1.63 -16.33
N GLU A 89 9.30 0.75 -17.08
CA GLU A 89 10.70 0.92 -17.51
C GLU A 89 10.84 2.11 -18.45
N ASP A 90 9.96 2.22 -19.45
CA ASP A 90 9.97 3.29 -20.46
C ASP A 90 9.91 4.69 -19.85
N SER A 91 9.13 4.84 -18.77
CA SER A 91 8.93 6.14 -18.12
C SER A 91 9.76 6.32 -16.85
N GLN A 92 10.57 5.32 -16.47
CA GLN A 92 11.31 5.24 -15.21
C GLN A 92 10.42 5.60 -14.00
N ARG A 93 9.28 4.91 -13.89
CA ARG A 93 8.32 5.17 -12.80
C ARG A 93 8.09 3.95 -11.94
N TRP A 94 7.83 4.22 -10.68
CA TRP A 94 7.49 3.24 -9.67
C TRP A 94 6.13 3.55 -9.04
N CYS A 95 5.33 2.52 -8.80
CA CYS A 95 4.13 2.59 -7.99
C CYS A 95 4.26 1.60 -6.84
N TRP A 96 4.17 2.09 -5.61
CA TRP A 96 4.30 1.31 -4.38
C TRP A 96 2.91 1.17 -3.78
N ILE A 97 2.43 -0.07 -3.60
CA ILE A 97 1.05 -0.34 -3.23
C ILE A 97 1.04 -1.17 -1.94
N GLU A 98 0.51 -0.60 -0.85
CA GLU A 98 0.17 -1.36 0.36
C GLU A 98 -1.33 -1.67 0.38
N PHE A 99 -1.70 -2.94 0.40
CA PHE A 99 -3.08 -3.41 0.36
C PHE A 99 -3.53 -4.00 1.69
N LYS A 100 -4.73 -3.60 2.12
CA LYS A 100 -5.42 -4.15 3.29
C LYS A 100 -6.80 -4.68 2.92
N VAL A 101 -7.21 -5.76 3.56
CA VAL A 101 -8.56 -6.32 3.45
C VAL A 101 -9.14 -6.50 4.84
N ARG A 102 -10.45 -6.31 4.96
CA ARG A 102 -11.23 -6.68 6.15
C ARG A 102 -12.35 -7.66 5.81
N HIS A 103 -12.41 -8.76 6.57
CA HIS A 103 -13.48 -9.77 6.47
C HIS A 103 -14.73 -9.34 7.27
N PRO A 104 -15.95 -9.66 6.81
CA PRO A 104 -17.22 -9.27 7.44
C PRO A 104 -17.59 -10.02 8.73
N ASP A 105 -16.99 -11.19 9.01
CA ASP A 105 -17.53 -12.17 9.98
C ASP A 105 -17.54 -11.76 11.46
N GLU A 106 -17.20 -10.52 11.81
CA GLU A 106 -17.27 -10.01 13.18
C GLU A 106 -18.12 -8.73 13.32
N PRO A 107 -19.46 -8.83 13.17
CA PRO A 107 -20.39 -7.68 13.18
C PRO A 107 -20.40 -6.91 14.51
N ASN A 108 -20.11 -7.56 15.65
CA ASN A 108 -20.06 -6.88 16.96
C ASN A 108 -18.83 -5.94 17.12
N ARG A 109 -17.92 -5.91 16.13
CA ARG A 109 -16.73 -5.05 16.13
C ARG A 109 -16.82 -3.88 15.15
N GLU A 110 -17.96 -3.61 14.52
CA GLU A 110 -18.10 -2.64 13.42
C GLU A 110 -17.38 -1.31 13.65
N LEU A 111 -17.59 -0.65 14.80
CA LEU A 111 -16.95 0.64 15.10
C LEU A 111 -15.44 0.51 15.37
N LYS A 112 -15.05 -0.48 16.20
CA LYS A 112 -13.63 -0.67 16.59
C LYS A 112 -12.80 -1.14 15.40
N GLY A 113 -13.33 -2.09 14.63
CA GLY A 113 -12.73 -2.63 13.42
C GLY A 113 -12.62 -1.59 12.31
N ALA A 114 -13.66 -0.79 12.08
CA ALA A 114 -13.59 0.31 11.10
C ALA A 114 -12.53 1.36 11.49
N LYS A 115 -12.47 1.73 12.77
CA LYS A 115 -11.41 2.63 13.27
C LYS A 115 -10.01 2.02 13.10
N SER A 116 -9.84 0.75 13.47
CA SER A 116 -8.55 0.04 13.35
C SER A 116 -8.11 -0.08 11.88
N ALA A 117 -9.04 -0.39 10.98
CA ALA A 117 -8.79 -0.45 9.55
C ALA A 117 -8.36 0.90 8.97
N LEU A 118 -9.07 1.98 9.31
CA LEU A 118 -8.70 3.34 8.92
C LEU A 118 -7.30 3.70 9.45
N ASP A 119 -7.04 3.39 10.72
CA ASP A 119 -5.75 3.64 11.36
C ASP A 119 -4.62 2.92 10.62
N ALA A 120 -4.82 1.66 10.28
CA ALA A 120 -3.83 0.85 9.59
C ALA A 120 -3.57 1.36 8.16
N MET A 121 -4.62 1.64 7.39
CA MET A 121 -4.49 2.19 6.03
C MET A 121 -3.76 3.54 6.04
N ALA A 122 -4.18 4.46 6.91
CA ALA A 122 -3.56 5.78 7.02
C ALA A 122 -2.10 5.71 7.50
N LYS A 123 -1.80 4.80 8.44
CA LYS A 123 -0.43 4.57 8.93
C LYS A 123 0.50 4.12 7.80
N ASP A 124 0.04 3.18 6.97
CA ASP A 124 0.85 2.57 5.91
C ASP A 124 1.03 3.54 4.74
N PHE A 125 -0.01 4.30 4.37
CA PHE A 125 0.13 5.41 3.42
C PHE A 125 1.18 6.42 3.88
N VAL A 126 1.15 6.82 5.16
CA VAL A 126 2.17 7.73 5.73
C VAL A 126 3.56 7.08 5.77
N GLY A 127 3.63 5.77 6.03
CA GLY A 127 4.87 5.00 6.01
C GLY A 127 5.56 5.05 4.64
N LEU A 128 4.81 4.74 3.58
CA LEU A 128 5.25 4.87 2.18
C LEU A 128 5.59 6.32 1.82
N ALA A 129 4.74 7.27 2.20
CA ALA A 129 4.98 8.69 1.94
C ALA A 129 6.27 9.22 2.60
N GLY A 130 6.73 8.57 3.67
CA GLY A 130 8.00 8.86 4.33
C GLY A 130 9.21 8.13 3.74
N MET A 131 9.05 7.41 2.62
CA MET A 131 10.14 6.69 1.98
C MET A 131 11.28 7.64 1.60
N ASN A 132 12.49 7.27 2.00
CA ASN A 132 13.71 7.92 1.57
C ASN A 132 14.20 7.26 0.28
N ILE A 133 13.81 7.81 -0.86
CA ILE A 133 14.14 7.27 -2.18
C ILE A 133 15.65 7.14 -2.37
N GLU A 134 16.41 8.19 -2.06
CA GLU A 134 17.88 8.21 -2.25
C GLU A 134 18.61 7.21 -1.35
N ARG A 135 18.23 7.16 -0.08
CA ARG A 135 18.84 6.23 0.89
C ARG A 135 18.42 4.81 0.58
N THR A 136 17.18 4.57 0.16
CA THR A 136 16.73 3.24 -0.28
C THR A 136 17.57 2.78 -1.46
N ALA A 137 17.75 3.65 -2.47
CA ALA A 137 18.56 3.30 -3.63
C ALA A 137 20.02 3.04 -3.25
N SER A 138 20.60 3.89 -2.41
CA SER A 138 21.98 3.73 -1.95
C SER A 138 22.15 2.43 -1.16
N ASN A 139 21.17 2.06 -0.34
CA ASN A 139 21.19 0.83 0.44
C ASN A 139 20.99 -0.44 -0.42
N TRP A 140 20.34 -0.33 -1.58
CA TRP A 140 20.28 -1.43 -2.54
C TRP A 140 21.61 -1.64 -3.29
N VAL A 141 22.41 -0.60 -3.48
CA VAL A 141 23.76 -0.72 -4.06
C VAL A 141 24.76 -1.22 -3.03
N ASP A 142 24.72 -0.64 -1.84
CA ASP A 142 25.65 -0.92 -0.74
C ASP A 142 24.85 -1.17 0.55
N PRO A 143 24.30 -2.39 0.71
CA PRO A 143 23.53 -2.74 1.90
C PRO A 143 24.43 -2.79 3.13
N ASP A 144 23.86 -2.45 4.29
CA ASP A 144 24.54 -2.66 5.57
C ASP A 144 24.87 -4.15 5.74
N GLY A 145 26.06 -4.47 6.27
CA GLY A 145 26.51 -5.85 6.45
C GLY A 145 25.60 -6.73 7.32
N SER A 146 24.71 -6.12 8.11
CA SER A 146 23.69 -6.83 8.92
C SER A 146 22.46 -7.30 8.12
N ILE A 147 22.25 -6.78 6.90
CA ILE A 147 21.15 -7.14 5.99
C ILE A 147 21.65 -7.63 4.63
N ASP A 148 22.97 -7.78 4.48
CA ASP A 148 23.62 -8.17 3.25
C ASP A 148 23.33 -9.63 2.91
N SER A 149 22.54 -9.84 1.85
CA SER A 149 22.31 -11.17 1.27
C SER A 149 22.54 -11.12 -0.24
N TYR A 150 23.13 -12.18 -0.79
CA TYR A 150 23.51 -12.22 -2.21
C TYR A 150 22.32 -12.03 -3.16
N TRP A 151 21.12 -12.47 -2.75
CA TRP A 151 19.90 -12.35 -3.54
C TRP A 151 19.39 -10.90 -3.60
N LEU A 152 19.51 -10.14 -2.49
CA LEU A 152 19.17 -8.71 -2.47
C LEU A 152 20.03 -7.92 -3.46
N ARG A 153 21.35 -8.16 -3.49
CA ARG A 153 22.25 -7.46 -4.42
C ARG A 153 21.93 -7.77 -5.89
N ASN A 154 21.73 -9.04 -6.23
CA ASN A 154 21.48 -9.43 -7.61
C ASN A 154 20.15 -8.87 -8.16
N ILE A 155 19.10 -8.81 -7.33
CA ILE A 155 17.78 -8.37 -7.77
C ILE A 155 17.64 -6.84 -7.67
N LEU A 156 18.17 -6.21 -6.61
CA LEU A 156 17.87 -4.81 -6.28
C LEU A 156 18.94 -3.82 -6.74
N SER A 157 20.23 -4.18 -6.73
CA SER A 157 21.28 -3.23 -7.15
C SER A 157 21.09 -2.74 -8.59
N PRO A 158 20.66 -3.58 -9.58
CA PRO A 158 20.34 -3.09 -10.92
C PRO A 158 19.17 -2.09 -10.97
N GLN A 159 18.29 -2.12 -9.96
CA GLN A 159 17.12 -1.26 -9.87
C GLN A 159 17.42 0.08 -9.17
N ALA A 160 18.53 0.17 -8.44
CA ALA A 160 18.85 1.30 -7.60
C ALA A 160 18.94 2.62 -8.39
N GLU A 161 19.55 2.61 -9.58
CA GLU A 161 19.67 3.84 -10.38
C GLU A 161 18.29 4.37 -10.78
N ASN A 162 17.39 3.47 -11.22
CA ASN A 162 16.01 3.83 -11.55
C ASN A 162 15.23 4.33 -10.33
N LEU A 163 15.59 3.90 -9.13
CA LEU A 163 15.01 4.43 -7.91
C LEU A 163 15.53 5.86 -7.64
N ARG A 164 16.82 6.15 -7.88
CA ARG A 164 17.39 7.51 -7.70
C ARG A 164 16.81 8.53 -8.67
N VAL A 165 16.62 8.15 -9.93
CA VAL A 165 16.18 9.09 -10.98
C VAL A 165 14.69 8.99 -11.31
N GLY A 166 14.02 7.93 -10.87
CA GLY A 166 12.63 7.65 -11.19
C GLY A 166 11.61 8.45 -10.40
N ALA A 167 10.39 8.50 -10.91
CA ALA A 167 9.25 9.10 -10.21
C ALA A 167 8.39 8.04 -9.52
N HIS A 168 7.92 8.35 -8.32
CA HIS A 168 7.26 7.42 -7.42
C HIS A 168 5.82 7.84 -7.14
N CYS A 169 4.91 6.88 -7.17
CA CYS A 169 3.56 7.03 -6.67
C CYS A 169 3.36 6.06 -5.50
N PHE A 170 2.78 6.54 -4.41
CA PHE A 170 2.48 5.75 -3.23
C PHE A 170 0.98 5.53 -3.14
N VAL A 171 0.57 4.29 -2.96
CA VAL A 171 -0.82 3.87 -2.94
C VAL A 171 -1.09 3.05 -1.69
N SER A 172 -2.14 3.40 -0.98
CA SER A 172 -2.71 2.53 0.05
C SER A 172 -4.12 2.15 -0.35
N VAL A 173 -4.40 0.85 -0.31
CA VAL A 173 -5.69 0.27 -0.69
C VAL A 173 -6.32 -0.39 0.52
N PHE A 174 -7.61 -0.15 0.73
CA PHE A 174 -8.40 -0.87 1.71
C PHE A 174 -9.69 -1.42 1.09
N LEU A 175 -9.84 -2.75 1.11
CA LEU A 175 -11.02 -3.47 0.66
C LEU A 175 -11.83 -3.99 1.86
N GLN A 176 -13.04 -3.49 2.00
CA GLN A 176 -14.04 -3.98 2.95
C GLN A 176 -14.94 -4.99 2.23
N LEU A 177 -14.93 -6.24 2.67
CA LEU A 177 -15.74 -7.29 2.06
C LEU A 177 -17.16 -7.32 2.63
N ARG A 178 -18.18 -7.50 1.76
CA ARG A 178 -19.60 -7.78 2.08
C ARG A 178 -20.33 -6.75 2.93
N THR A 179 -19.76 -5.57 3.10
CA THR A 179 -20.38 -4.51 3.87
C THR A 179 -19.89 -3.16 3.36
N SER A 180 -20.76 -2.17 3.50
CA SER A 180 -20.40 -0.78 3.25
C SER A 180 -19.36 -0.29 4.23
N LEU A 181 -18.62 0.74 3.80
CA LEU A 181 -17.71 1.45 4.68
C LEU A 181 -18.51 2.17 5.78
N HIS A 182 -18.03 2.09 7.02
CA HIS A 182 -18.70 2.78 8.11
C HIS A 182 -18.57 4.31 7.93
N PRO A 183 -19.67 5.07 7.75
CA PRO A 183 -19.64 6.45 7.26
C PRO A 183 -18.92 7.42 8.21
N LYS A 184 -18.94 7.13 9.52
CA LYS A 184 -18.20 7.90 10.54
C LYS A 184 -16.68 7.87 10.34
N PHE A 185 -16.12 6.78 9.84
CA PHE A 185 -14.67 6.57 9.75
C PHE A 185 -14.15 6.75 8.33
N PHE A 186 -14.97 6.44 7.32
CA PHE A 186 -14.53 6.40 5.92
C PHE A 186 -15.17 7.49 5.06
N SER A 187 -15.29 8.70 5.62
CA SER A 187 -15.49 9.90 4.80
C SER A 187 -14.13 10.42 4.30
N VAL A 188 -14.14 11.15 3.17
CA VAL A 188 -12.91 11.79 2.63
C VAL A 188 -12.22 12.65 3.70
N ASN A 189 -12.99 13.42 4.48
CA ASN A 189 -12.46 14.25 5.55
C ASN A 189 -11.85 13.42 6.68
N ALA A 190 -12.54 12.37 7.14
CA ALA A 190 -12.02 11.49 8.20
C ALA A 190 -10.71 10.79 7.78
N ILE A 191 -10.61 10.36 6.52
CA ILE A 191 -9.39 9.77 5.97
C ILE A 191 -8.26 10.80 5.94
N ARG A 192 -8.51 12.02 5.42
CA ARG A 192 -7.51 13.09 5.38
C ARG A 192 -7.02 13.46 6.78
N GLU A 193 -7.93 13.68 7.72
CA GLU A 193 -7.62 13.97 9.13
C GLU A 193 -6.77 12.87 9.75
N ARG A 194 -7.09 11.60 9.44
CA ARG A 194 -6.35 10.48 10.01
C ARG A 194 -4.94 10.34 9.44
N ILE A 195 -4.76 10.55 8.13
CA ILE A 195 -3.44 10.61 7.49
C ILE A 195 -2.61 11.75 8.10
N GLN A 196 -3.19 12.94 8.25
CA GLN A 196 -2.50 14.09 8.87
C GLN A 196 -2.12 13.82 10.33
N SER A 197 -3.02 13.18 11.10
CA SER A 197 -2.75 12.79 12.49
C SER A 197 -1.56 11.84 12.58
N TRP A 198 -1.53 10.79 11.74
CA TRP A 198 -0.40 9.87 11.67
C TRP A 198 0.89 10.56 11.25
N HIS A 199 0.84 11.38 10.21
CA HIS A 199 1.98 12.16 9.74
C HIS A 199 2.58 13.03 10.84
N LYS A 200 1.76 13.85 11.52
CA LYS A 200 2.19 14.68 12.65
C LYS A 200 2.85 13.85 13.76
N ASN A 201 2.30 12.68 14.05
CA ASN A 201 2.88 11.78 15.05
C ASN A 201 4.24 11.23 14.61
N ARG A 202 4.37 10.83 13.34
CA ARG A 202 5.63 10.31 12.78
C ARG A 202 6.71 11.39 12.73
N CYS A 203 6.39 12.61 12.29
CA CYS A 203 7.36 13.72 12.25
C CYS A 203 7.88 14.07 13.66
N LYS A 204 7.02 14.02 14.68
CA LYS A 204 7.46 14.19 16.08
C LYS A 204 8.45 13.11 16.52
N GLN A 205 8.29 11.88 16.06
CA GLN A 205 9.16 10.75 16.42
C GLN A 205 10.49 10.76 15.68
N SER A 206 10.49 11.17 14.40
CA SER A 206 11.68 11.16 13.56
C SER A 206 12.53 12.44 13.64
N LEU A 207 12.05 13.49 14.32
CA LEU A 207 12.63 14.84 14.27
C LEU A 207 12.77 15.39 12.83
N CYS A 208 11.99 14.84 11.91
CA CYS A 208 12.07 15.15 10.49
C CYS A 208 10.85 15.98 10.08
N ALA A 209 11.09 17.17 9.51
CA ALA A 209 10.03 18.12 9.11
C ALA A 209 9.45 17.82 7.72
N TRP A 210 9.34 16.54 7.36
CA TRP A 210 8.88 16.11 6.04
C TRP A 210 7.38 16.31 5.87
N GLY A 211 6.95 16.72 4.67
CA GLY A 211 5.53 16.85 4.33
C GLY A 211 4.93 15.56 3.76
N VAL A 212 3.63 15.33 3.93
CA VAL A 212 2.91 14.31 3.15
C VAL A 212 2.79 14.83 1.71
N PRO A 213 3.03 13.99 0.67
CA PRO A 213 2.68 14.33 -0.71
C PRO A 213 1.25 14.86 -0.81
N THR A 214 0.94 15.63 -1.84
CA THR A 214 -0.46 15.76 -2.26
C THR A 214 -1.00 14.39 -2.70
N TYR A 215 -2.26 14.11 -2.40
CA TYR A 215 -2.89 12.84 -2.70
C TYR A 215 -4.40 12.96 -2.92
N ASP A 216 -4.90 12.00 -3.69
CA ASP A 216 -6.32 11.79 -3.98
C ASP A 216 -6.86 10.58 -3.22
N ILE A 217 -8.17 10.60 -2.95
CA ILE A 217 -8.90 9.52 -2.30
C ILE A 217 -10.04 9.11 -3.22
N GLU A 218 -10.02 7.85 -3.65
CA GLU A 218 -11.12 7.20 -4.37
C GLU A 218 -11.91 6.33 -3.38
N LEU A 219 -13.22 6.56 -3.29
CA LEU A 219 -14.15 5.74 -2.53
C LEU A 219 -15.11 5.07 -3.51
N LYS A 220 -15.22 3.74 -3.45
CA LYS A 220 -16.14 2.95 -4.25
C LYS A 220 -16.98 2.06 -3.36
N GLU A 221 -18.30 2.18 -3.49
CA GLU A 221 -19.27 1.29 -2.88
C GLU A 221 -19.78 0.29 -3.92
N ARG A 222 -20.27 -0.87 -3.46
CA ARG A 222 -20.80 -1.95 -4.32
C ARG A 222 -19.79 -2.45 -5.35
N VAL A 223 -18.51 -2.47 -4.99
CA VAL A 223 -17.47 -3.18 -5.74
C VAL A 223 -17.84 -4.65 -5.78
N ALA A 224 -17.95 -5.20 -6.99
CA ALA A 224 -18.53 -6.53 -7.25
C ALA A 224 -19.86 -6.78 -6.50
N GLY A 225 -20.72 -5.76 -6.44
CA GLY A 225 -22.07 -5.87 -5.88
C GLY A 225 -22.17 -5.66 -4.37
N GLU A 226 -21.20 -6.16 -3.58
CA GLU A 226 -21.32 -6.21 -2.11
C GLU A 226 -20.12 -5.68 -1.31
N HIS A 227 -19.01 -5.33 -1.96
CA HIS A 227 -17.80 -4.83 -1.27
C HIS A 227 -17.66 -3.32 -1.39
N SER A 228 -16.76 -2.75 -0.58
CA SER A 228 -16.41 -1.34 -0.65
C SER A 228 -14.91 -1.15 -0.61
N LEU A 229 -14.42 -0.16 -1.32
CA LEU A 229 -13.01 0.02 -1.62
C LEU A 229 -12.60 1.48 -1.38
N VAL A 230 -11.45 1.65 -0.74
CA VAL A 230 -10.76 2.93 -0.57
C VAL A 230 -9.41 2.83 -1.22
N ILE A 231 -9.05 3.82 -2.05
CA ILE A 231 -7.71 3.96 -2.60
C ILE A 231 -7.21 5.37 -2.27
N CYS A 232 -6.14 5.47 -1.51
CA CYS A 232 -5.38 6.70 -1.34
C CYS A 232 -4.18 6.67 -2.27
N ARG A 233 -4.03 7.66 -3.16
CA ARG A 233 -2.95 7.71 -4.16
C ARG A 233 -2.22 9.05 -4.09
N SER A 234 -0.91 9.02 -3.92
CA SER A 234 -0.09 10.23 -3.97
C SER A 234 0.11 10.72 -5.40
N ASN A 235 0.36 12.03 -5.55
CA ASN A 235 1.02 12.55 -6.73
C ASN A 235 2.44 11.99 -6.84
N TRP A 236 3.02 12.12 -8.03
CA TRP A 236 4.39 11.72 -8.31
C TRP A 236 5.40 12.43 -7.40
N VAL A 237 6.38 11.69 -6.92
CA VAL A 237 7.47 12.12 -6.04
C VAL A 237 8.80 11.73 -6.66
N LYS A 238 9.80 12.62 -6.69
CA LYS A 238 11.17 12.29 -7.12
C LYS A 238 12.15 12.51 -5.97
N ALA A 239 13.31 11.86 -6.07
CA ALA A 239 14.39 11.91 -5.09
C ALA A 239 14.84 13.34 -4.71
N ASN A 240 14.74 14.31 -5.63
CA ASN A 240 15.27 15.67 -5.47
C ASN A 240 14.21 16.79 -5.52
N GLU A 241 12.93 16.47 -5.66
CA GLU A 241 11.88 17.49 -5.83
C GLU A 241 11.24 17.93 -4.49
N ARG A 242 11.82 17.60 -3.32
CA ARG A 242 11.18 17.87 -2.01
C ARG A 242 12.15 18.18 -0.87
#